data_AF-A0A6N8ZND9-F1
#
_entry.id   AF-A0A6N8ZND9-F1
#
_cell.length_a   1.000
_cell.length_b   1.000
_cell.length_c   1.000
_cell.angle_alpha   90.00
_cell.angle_beta   90.00
_cell.angle_gamma   90.00
#
_symmetry.space_group_name_H-M   'P 1'
#
loop_
_entity.id
_entity.type
_entity.pdbx_description
1 polymer ?
#
loop_
_entity_poly.entity_id
_entity_poly.type
_entity_poly.pdbx_seq_one_letter_code
_entity_poly.pdbx_strand_id
1 'polypeptide(L)'
;MSKDIAAWAFIEQAVLASAERDGSLQNHAQKVEREYGLPPRYLATGLIWQTRALSLLYMLILFPKEYWNLDQSDPIYRDIEQRWSVDEVSVVTPDEKYGSTVYGFVHRLRNALAHARIAFQGDDIEIWDTSKSREVYRARIPKKEVQKFMEIVGSRLANLRNRTVN
;
A
#
# COMPACT_ATOMS: atom_id res chain seq x y z
N MET A 1 5.61 20.04 6.62
CA MET A 1 6.49 18.86 6.80
C MET A 1 5.77 17.54 6.48
N SER A 2 4.55 17.26 6.96
CA SER A 2 3.87 15.97 6.69
C SER A 2 3.51 15.72 5.22
N LYS A 3 3.12 16.77 4.48
CA LYS A 3 2.61 16.66 3.10
C LYS A 3 3.62 16.05 2.10
N ASP A 4 4.91 16.22 2.36
CA ASP A 4 5.96 15.73 1.45
C ASP A 4 6.46 14.33 1.81
N ILE A 5 6.15 13.82 3.01
CA ILE A 5 6.64 12.51 3.46
C ILE A 5 6.11 11.40 2.54
N ALA A 6 4.83 11.45 2.16
CA ALA A 6 4.26 10.49 1.23
C ALA A 6 4.95 10.52 -0.15
N ALA A 7 5.29 11.72 -0.64
CA ALA A 7 6.01 11.91 -1.89
C ALA A 7 7.43 11.33 -1.81
N TRP A 8 8.17 11.63 -0.74
CA TRP A 8 9.53 11.12 -0.55
C TRP A 8 9.57 9.61 -0.34
N ALA A 9 8.63 9.04 0.41
CA ALA A 9 8.50 7.60 0.58
C ALA A 9 8.25 6.89 -0.76
N PHE A 10 7.43 7.49 -1.64
CA PHE A 10 7.23 6.95 -2.98
C PHE A 10 8.50 7.02 -3.85
N ILE A 11 9.23 8.14 -3.81
CA ILE A 11 10.49 8.31 -4.54
C ILE A 11 11.54 7.31 -4.05
N GLU A 12 11.67 7.13 -2.73
CA GLU A 12 12.54 6.12 -2.12
C GLU A 12 12.17 4.71 -2.60
N GLN A 13 10.88 4.38 -2.62
CA GLN A 13 10.43 3.10 -3.14
C GLN A 13 10.81 2.91 -4.62
N ALA A 14 10.74 3.95 -5.44
CA ALA A 14 11.13 3.87 -6.84
C ALA A 14 12.64 3.56 -7.01
N VAL A 15 13.50 4.11 -6.15
CA VAL A 15 14.93 3.77 -6.09
C VAL A 15 15.11 2.29 -5.73
N LEU A 16 14.44 1.83 -4.67
CA LEU A 16 14.53 0.44 -4.23
C LEU A 16 14.01 -0.54 -5.28
N ALA A 17 12.91 -0.21 -5.97
CA ALA A 17 12.38 -1.01 -7.07
C ALA A 17 13.34 -1.06 -8.27
N SER A 18 14.09 0.02 -8.53
CA SER A 18 15.15 0.01 -9.55
C SER A 18 16.30 -0.91 -9.16
N ALA A 19 16.78 -0.81 -7.91
CA ALA A 19 17.84 -1.67 -7.37
C ALA A 19 17.43 -3.15 -7.29
N GLU A 20 16.14 -3.44 -7.18
CA GLU A 20 15.60 -4.79 -7.25
C GLU A 20 15.69 -5.34 -8.68
N ARG A 21 15.32 -4.55 -9.69
CA ARG A 21 15.37 -4.95 -11.11
C ARG A 21 16.79 -5.21 -11.63
N ASP A 22 17.77 -4.45 -11.17
CA ASP A 22 19.19 -4.63 -11.56
C ASP A 22 19.94 -5.66 -10.69
N GLY A 23 19.27 -6.24 -9.69
CA GLY A 23 19.83 -7.25 -8.79
C GLY A 23 20.71 -6.69 -7.66
N SER A 24 20.94 -5.39 -7.58
CA SER A 24 21.76 -4.77 -6.52
C SER A 24 21.16 -4.98 -5.14
N LEU A 25 19.83 -4.92 -5.02
CA LEU A 25 19.14 -5.12 -3.74
C LEU A 25 19.35 -6.55 -3.22
N GLN A 26 19.26 -7.55 -4.11
CA GLN A 26 19.49 -8.96 -3.78
C GLN A 26 20.93 -9.18 -3.26
N ASN A 27 21.91 -8.55 -3.90
CA ASN A 27 23.31 -8.65 -3.48
C ASN A 27 23.55 -8.05 -2.08
N HIS A 28 22.87 -6.96 -1.75
CA HIS A 28 22.95 -6.37 -0.41
C HIS A 28 22.21 -7.20 0.64
N ALA A 29 21.02 -7.71 0.31
CA ALA A 29 20.27 -8.60 1.19
C ALA A 29 21.10 -9.83 1.59
N GLN A 30 21.81 -10.46 0.66
CA GLN A 30 22.69 -11.61 0.95
C GLN A 30 23.89 -11.26 1.84
N LYS A 31 24.39 -10.02 1.80
CA LYS A 31 25.44 -9.57 2.72
C LYS A 31 24.88 -9.45 4.14
N VAL A 32 23.72 -8.81 4.28
CA VAL A 32 23.00 -8.68 5.56
C VAL A 32 22.62 -10.04 6.13
N GLU A 33 22.12 -10.96 5.30
CA GLU A 33 21.80 -12.33 5.74
C GLU A 33 23.01 -13.01 6.38
N ARG A 34 24.19 -12.90 5.75
CA ARG A 34 25.43 -13.47 6.31
C ARG A 34 25.88 -12.77 7.58
N GLU A 35 25.79 -11.44 7.63
CA GLU A 35 26.16 -10.64 8.80
C GLU A 35 25.33 -11.01 10.04
N TYR A 36 24.04 -11.26 9.86
CA TYR A 36 23.12 -11.60 10.94
C TYR A 36 22.88 -13.11 11.11
N GLY A 37 23.61 -13.97 10.40
CA GLY A 37 23.46 -15.43 10.49
C GLY A 37 22.09 -15.95 10.06
N LEU A 38 21.40 -15.25 9.16
CA LEU A 38 20.10 -15.65 8.62
C LEU A 38 20.25 -16.75 7.57
N PRO A 39 19.21 -17.59 7.37
CA PRO A 39 19.19 -18.56 6.28
C PRO A 39 19.39 -17.88 4.92
N PRO A 40 20.07 -18.53 3.95
CA PRO A 40 20.22 -17.97 2.62
C PRO A 40 18.86 -17.66 1.99
N ARG A 41 18.75 -16.48 1.38
CA ARG A 41 17.52 -15.95 0.75
C ARG A 41 16.39 -15.66 1.73
N TYR A 42 16.60 -15.71 3.04
CA TYR A 42 15.54 -15.40 4.03
C TYR A 42 14.95 -14.00 3.86
N LEU A 43 15.76 -13.02 3.50
CA LEU A 43 15.28 -11.67 3.20
C LEU A 43 14.72 -11.59 1.76
N ALA A 44 15.23 -12.42 0.86
CA ALA A 44 14.77 -12.54 -0.53
C ALA A 44 13.49 -13.38 -0.73
N THR A 45 13.02 -14.13 0.28
CA THR A 45 11.79 -14.96 0.21
C THR A 45 10.49 -14.14 0.25
N GLY A 46 10.59 -12.81 0.24
CA GLY A 46 9.46 -11.90 0.24
C GLY A 46 9.34 -11.05 1.50
N LEU A 47 10.10 -11.35 2.57
CA LEU A 47 10.03 -10.56 3.82
C LEU A 47 10.43 -9.09 3.60
N ILE A 48 11.47 -8.83 2.79
CA ILE A 48 11.83 -7.46 2.38
C ILE A 48 10.65 -6.78 1.67
N TRP A 49 9.96 -7.50 0.79
CA TRP A 49 8.82 -6.94 0.07
C TRP A 49 7.65 -6.63 1.02
N GLN A 50 7.34 -7.53 1.95
CA GLN A 50 6.25 -7.36 2.92
C GLN A 50 6.48 -6.14 3.81
N THR A 51 7.68 -6.00 4.38
CA THR A 51 8.01 -4.85 5.25
C THR A 51 7.99 -3.55 4.45
N ARG A 52 8.56 -3.52 3.24
CA ARG A 52 8.50 -2.34 2.36
C ARG A 52 7.07 -1.99 1.96
N ALA A 53 6.24 -2.98 1.61
CA ALA A 53 4.85 -2.76 1.26
C ALA A 53 4.07 -2.16 2.43
N LEU A 54 4.24 -2.69 3.66
CA LEU A 54 3.64 -2.10 4.85
C LEU A 54 4.10 -0.66 5.09
N SER A 55 5.41 -0.41 5.06
CA SER A 55 5.97 0.93 5.26
C SER A 55 5.40 1.91 4.24
N LEU A 56 5.34 1.51 2.97
CA LEU A 56 4.82 2.37 1.91
C LEU A 56 3.31 2.60 2.05
N LEU A 57 2.52 1.56 2.33
CA LEU A 57 1.08 1.70 2.59
C LEU A 57 0.82 2.65 3.77
N TYR A 58 1.61 2.56 4.84
CA TYR A 58 1.54 3.49 5.96
C TYR A 58 1.79 4.93 5.52
N MET A 59 2.82 5.17 4.72
CA MET A 59 3.20 6.51 4.26
C MET A 59 2.27 7.08 3.18
N LEU A 60 1.62 6.23 2.39
CA LEU A 60 0.72 6.66 1.31
C LEU A 60 -0.75 6.74 1.75
N ILE A 61 -1.19 5.88 2.66
CA ILE A 61 -2.61 5.73 3.01
C ILE A 61 -2.91 6.18 4.44
N LEU A 62 -2.10 5.78 5.42
CA LEU A 62 -2.42 6.08 6.82
C LEU A 62 -2.00 7.50 7.22
N PHE A 63 -0.76 7.87 6.93
CA PHE A 63 -0.17 9.13 7.36
C PHE A 63 -0.80 10.37 6.70
N PRO A 64 -1.01 10.42 5.37
CA PRO A 64 -1.53 11.60 4.69
C PRO A 64 -3.07 11.63 4.76
N LYS A 65 -3.64 11.52 5.97
CA LYS A 65 -5.08 11.39 6.22
C LYS A 65 -5.90 12.53 5.61
N GLU A 66 -5.30 13.71 5.45
CA GLU A 66 -5.92 14.89 4.84
C GLU A 66 -6.28 14.68 3.37
N TYR A 67 -5.60 13.77 2.66
CA TYR A 67 -5.93 13.41 1.28
C TYR A 67 -7.01 12.33 1.19
N TRP A 68 -7.36 11.70 2.32
CA TRP A 68 -8.28 10.57 2.38
C TRP A 68 -9.54 10.85 3.18
N ASN A 69 -9.58 11.96 3.93
CA ASN A 69 -10.77 12.47 4.62
C ASN A 69 -11.59 13.41 3.70
N LEU A 70 -11.53 13.21 2.39
CA LEU A 70 -12.28 13.99 1.39
C LEU A 70 -13.62 13.31 1.12
N ASP A 71 -14.58 14.08 0.58
CA ASP A 71 -15.85 13.51 0.14
C ASP A 71 -15.67 12.53 -1.02
N GLN A 72 -16.57 11.54 -1.14
CA GLN A 72 -16.51 10.54 -2.21
C GLN A 72 -16.50 11.16 -3.62
N SER A 73 -17.07 12.35 -3.79
CA SER A 73 -17.07 13.08 -5.05
C SER A 73 -15.73 13.73 -5.41
N ASP A 74 -14.73 13.68 -4.53
CA ASP A 74 -13.43 14.29 -4.80
C ASP A 74 -12.77 13.65 -6.05
N PRO A 75 -12.21 14.45 -6.98
CA PRO A 75 -11.59 13.95 -8.20
C PRO A 75 -10.48 12.90 -7.97
N ILE A 76 -9.84 12.87 -6.80
CA ILE A 76 -8.79 11.88 -6.52
C ILE A 76 -9.29 10.44 -6.64
N TYR A 77 -10.51 10.15 -6.18
CA TYR A 77 -11.05 8.79 -6.19
C TYR A 77 -11.35 8.34 -7.63
N ARG A 78 -11.95 9.22 -8.43
CA ARG A 78 -12.21 8.97 -9.85
C ARG A 78 -10.91 8.79 -10.64
N ASP A 79 -9.89 9.59 -10.35
CA ASP A 79 -8.59 9.50 -11.02
C ASP A 79 -7.88 8.17 -10.72
N ILE A 80 -8.07 7.62 -9.51
CA ILE A 80 -7.58 6.28 -9.15
C ILE A 80 -8.42 5.21 -9.87
N GLU A 81 -9.75 5.31 -9.87
CA GLU A 81 -10.67 4.36 -10.54
C GLU A 81 -10.37 4.19 -12.03
N GLN A 82 -9.93 5.26 -12.71
CA GLN A 82 -9.54 5.20 -14.12
C GLN A 82 -8.30 4.33 -14.40
N ARG A 83 -7.50 4.03 -13.37
CA ARG A 83 -6.20 3.34 -13.52
C ARG A 83 -6.14 2.03 -12.73
N TRP A 84 -7.02 1.87 -11.75
CA TRP A 84 -7.11 0.71 -10.87
C TRP A 84 -8.56 0.42 -10.55
N SER A 85 -8.99 -0.82 -10.76
CA SER A 85 -10.34 -1.26 -10.43
C SER A 85 -10.34 -2.00 -9.08
N VAL A 86 -11.35 -1.69 -8.26
CA VAL A 86 -11.65 -2.44 -7.05
C VAL A 86 -12.15 -3.85 -7.35
N ASP A 87 -12.58 -4.14 -8.59
CA ASP A 87 -12.97 -5.48 -9.02
C ASP A 87 -11.79 -6.48 -9.00
N GLU A 88 -10.55 -5.97 -9.00
CA GLU A 88 -9.34 -6.78 -8.83
C GLU A 88 -9.13 -7.22 -7.37
N VAL A 89 -10.00 -6.78 -6.45
CA VAL A 89 -9.99 -7.15 -5.02
C VAL A 89 -11.03 -8.23 -4.77
N SER A 90 -10.57 -9.37 -4.25
CA SER A 90 -11.47 -10.44 -3.81
C SER A 90 -12.09 -10.09 -2.46
N VAL A 91 -13.31 -9.55 -2.46
CA VAL A 91 -14.06 -9.27 -1.23
C VAL A 91 -14.64 -10.56 -0.67
N VAL A 92 -14.21 -10.94 0.53
CA VAL A 92 -14.65 -12.16 1.24
C VAL A 92 -15.88 -11.86 2.11
N THR A 93 -15.83 -10.75 2.86
CA THR A 93 -16.94 -10.28 3.69
C THR A 93 -17.33 -8.90 3.16
N PRO A 94 -18.47 -8.76 2.45
CA PRO A 94 -18.89 -7.49 1.88
C PRO A 94 -19.40 -6.55 2.96
N ASP A 95 -19.23 -5.25 2.69
CA ASP A 95 -19.72 -4.18 3.53
C ASP A 95 -20.87 -3.46 2.81
N GLU A 96 -22.04 -3.42 3.45
CA GLU A 96 -23.23 -2.76 2.92
C GLU A 96 -23.05 -1.23 2.83
N LYS A 97 -22.12 -0.64 3.60
CA LYS A 97 -21.99 0.81 3.74
C LYS A 97 -21.28 1.50 2.56
N TYR A 98 -20.15 0.96 2.11
CA TYR A 98 -19.31 1.64 1.12
C TYR A 98 -19.32 0.98 -0.27
N GLY A 99 -19.89 -0.23 -0.38
CA GLY A 99 -19.93 -1.00 -1.62
C GLY A 99 -18.55 -1.27 -2.23
N SER A 100 -18.54 -1.65 -3.50
CA SER A 100 -17.31 -1.87 -4.30
C SER A 100 -16.88 -0.55 -4.97
N THR A 101 -16.41 0.41 -4.18
CA THR A 101 -15.87 1.70 -4.69
C THR A 101 -14.43 1.90 -4.26
N VAL A 102 -13.64 2.67 -5.02
CA VAL A 102 -12.26 3.00 -4.60
C VAL A 102 -12.27 3.83 -3.33
N TYR A 103 -13.23 4.74 -3.19
CA TYR A 103 -13.44 5.49 -1.95
C TYR A 103 -13.60 4.57 -0.73
N GLY A 104 -14.48 3.57 -0.84
CA GLY A 104 -14.72 2.58 0.19
C GLY A 104 -13.48 1.74 0.49
N PHE A 105 -12.80 1.27 -0.56
CA PHE A 105 -11.57 0.50 -0.42
C PHE A 105 -10.48 1.27 0.32
N VAL A 106 -10.22 2.53 -0.05
CA VAL A 106 -9.22 3.39 0.62
C VAL A 106 -9.55 3.57 2.10
N HIS A 107 -10.81 3.81 2.44
CA HIS A 107 -11.24 3.94 3.84
C HIS A 107 -11.02 2.65 4.64
N ARG A 108 -11.38 1.50 4.06
CA ARG A 108 -11.18 0.19 4.71
C ARG A 108 -9.71 -0.16 4.85
N LEU A 109 -8.89 0.10 3.82
CA LEU A 109 -7.45 -0.08 3.86
C LEU A 109 -6.81 0.81 4.94
N ARG A 110 -7.20 2.08 5.01
CA ARG A 110 -6.71 3.00 6.06
C ARG A 110 -7.08 2.51 7.46
N ASN A 111 -8.33 2.10 7.68
CA ASN A 111 -8.76 1.54 8.98
C ASN A 111 -7.99 0.27 9.32
N ALA A 112 -7.82 -0.64 8.34
CA ALA A 112 -7.07 -1.86 8.53
C ALA A 112 -5.62 -1.58 8.94
N LEU A 113 -4.94 -0.65 8.25
CA LEU A 113 -3.59 -0.22 8.59
C LEU A 113 -3.54 0.40 9.99
N ALA A 114 -4.45 1.31 10.33
CA ALA A 114 -4.51 1.99 11.62
C ALA A 114 -4.64 1.02 12.82
N HIS A 115 -5.23 -0.15 12.59
CA HIS A 115 -5.48 -1.16 13.61
C HIS A 115 -4.63 -2.44 13.43
N ALA A 116 -3.61 -2.41 12.56
CA ALA A 116 -2.76 -3.55 12.24
C ALA A 116 -3.56 -4.82 11.81
N ARG A 117 -4.67 -4.62 11.10
CA ARG A 117 -5.55 -5.68 10.57
C ARG A 117 -5.18 -6.03 9.13
N ILE A 118 -3.92 -6.42 8.96
CA ILE A 118 -3.33 -6.78 7.68
C ILE A 118 -2.48 -8.04 7.84
N ALA A 119 -2.55 -8.94 6.87
CA ALA A 119 -1.74 -10.15 6.83
C ALA A 119 -1.24 -10.42 5.43
N PHE A 120 -0.04 -10.99 5.32
CA PHE A 120 0.51 -11.49 4.07
C PHE A 120 0.30 -12.99 4.02
N GLN A 121 -0.38 -13.48 2.98
CA GLN A 121 -0.68 -14.90 2.79
C GLN A 121 -0.26 -15.30 1.37
N GLY A 122 0.90 -15.96 1.26
CA GLY A 122 1.49 -16.26 -0.04
C GLY A 122 1.77 -14.97 -0.83
N ASP A 123 1.22 -14.89 -2.04
CA ASP A 123 1.30 -13.71 -2.91
C ASP A 123 0.14 -12.73 -2.71
N ASP A 124 -0.70 -12.93 -1.70
CA ASP A 124 -1.84 -12.06 -1.43
C ASP A 124 -1.66 -11.26 -0.13
N ILE A 125 -2.32 -10.10 -0.09
CA ILE A 125 -2.48 -9.28 1.10
C ILE A 125 -3.95 -9.37 1.52
N GLU A 126 -4.19 -9.79 2.76
CA GLU A 126 -5.50 -9.71 3.38
C GLU A 126 -5.60 -8.49 4.27
N ILE A 127 -6.71 -7.77 4.15
CA ILE A 127 -7.11 -6.70 5.06
C ILE A 127 -8.50 -7.01 5.61
N TRP A 128 -8.74 -6.61 6.85
CA TRP A 128 -10.07 -6.71 7.45
C TRP A 128 -10.38 -5.52 8.34
N ASP A 129 -11.67 -5.25 8.52
CA ASP A 129 -12.15 -4.22 9.42
C ASP A 129 -13.19 -4.79 10.37
N THR A 130 -13.26 -4.22 11.57
CA THR A 130 -14.17 -4.65 12.63
C THR A 130 -14.95 -3.48 13.18
N SER A 131 -16.25 -3.68 13.40
CA SER A 131 -17.12 -2.74 14.12
C SER A 131 -17.70 -3.45 15.33
N LYS A 132 -17.62 -2.83 16.52
CA LYS A 132 -18.09 -3.43 17.79
C LYS A 132 -17.62 -4.88 17.99
N SER A 133 -16.34 -5.14 17.69
CA SER A 133 -15.69 -6.46 17.76
C SER A 133 -16.21 -7.53 16.79
N ARG A 134 -17.07 -7.18 15.83
CA ARG A 134 -17.49 -8.05 14.73
C ARG A 134 -16.76 -7.65 13.45
N GLU A 135 -16.26 -8.63 12.70
CA GLU A 135 -15.75 -8.37 11.34
C GLU A 135 -16.88 -7.87 10.45
N VAL A 136 -16.65 -6.73 9.79
CA VAL A 136 -17.61 -6.10 8.86
C VAL A 136 -17.07 -6.02 7.44
N TYR A 137 -15.79 -6.30 7.26
CA TYR A 137 -15.15 -6.27 5.96
C TYR A 137 -13.93 -7.17 5.97
N ARG A 138 -13.75 -7.95 4.91
CA ARG A 138 -12.50 -8.69 4.64
C ARG A 138 -12.30 -8.74 3.15
N ALA A 139 -11.08 -8.43 2.73
CA ALA A 139 -10.68 -8.48 1.34
C ALA A 139 -9.30 -9.09 1.20
N ARG A 140 -9.12 -9.82 0.11
CA ARG A 140 -7.85 -10.38 -0.33
C ARG A 140 -7.45 -9.69 -1.63
N ILE A 141 -6.22 -9.20 -1.67
CA ILE A 141 -5.70 -8.38 -2.76
C ILE A 141 -4.42 -9.03 -3.26
N PRO A 142 -4.32 -9.39 -4.55
CA PRO A 142 -3.07 -9.90 -5.10
C PRO A 142 -1.93 -8.89 -4.94
N LYS A 143 -0.72 -9.37 -4.64
CA LYS A 143 0.50 -8.54 -4.51
C LYS A 143 0.69 -7.59 -5.68
N LYS A 144 0.50 -8.08 -6.91
CA LYS A 144 0.59 -7.28 -8.14
C LYS A 144 -0.38 -6.09 -8.14
N GLU A 145 -1.59 -6.28 -7.59
CA GLU A 145 -2.63 -5.26 -7.56
C GLU A 145 -2.37 -4.25 -6.45
N VAL A 146 -1.83 -4.68 -5.30
CA VAL A 146 -1.35 -3.74 -4.27
C VAL A 146 -0.18 -2.91 -4.78
N GLN A 147 0.76 -3.50 -5.51
CA GLN A 147 1.87 -2.76 -6.13
C GLN A 147 1.34 -1.71 -7.12
N LYS A 148 0.47 -2.11 -8.04
CA LYS A 148 -0.17 -1.20 -9.00
C LYS A 148 -0.92 -0.07 -8.31
N PHE A 149 -1.69 -0.38 -7.27
CA PHE A 149 -2.41 0.60 -6.48
C PHE A 149 -1.45 1.61 -5.82
N MET A 150 -0.38 1.13 -5.16
CA MET A 150 0.63 1.99 -4.52
C MET A 150 1.37 2.86 -5.53
N GLU A 151 1.63 2.36 -6.74
CA GLU A 151 2.24 3.14 -7.82
C GLU A 151 1.34 4.28 -8.29
N ILE A 152 0.05 4.02 -8.46
CA ILE A 152 -0.94 5.02 -8.87
C ILE A 152 -1.09 6.09 -7.79
N VAL A 153 -1.31 5.69 -6.54
CA VAL A 153 -1.46 6.62 -5.41
C VAL A 153 -0.16 7.40 -5.17
N GLY A 154 0.97 6.71 -5.08
CA GLY A 154 2.25 7.32 -4.78
C GLY A 154 2.71 8.30 -5.85
N SER A 155 2.58 7.95 -7.13
CA SER A 155 2.89 8.87 -8.22
C SER A 155 2.00 10.11 -8.20
N ARG A 156 0.72 9.97 -7.85
CA ARG A 156 -0.19 11.11 -7.73
C ARG A 156 0.23 12.03 -6.59
N LEU A 157 0.47 11.50 -5.39
CA LEU A 157 0.89 12.29 -4.23
C LEU A 157 2.25 12.97 -4.48
N ALA A 158 3.20 12.27 -5.10
CA ALA A 158 4.49 12.85 -5.48
C ALA A 158 4.36 14.02 -6.46
N ASN A 159 3.44 13.93 -7.42
CA ASN A 159 3.21 15.00 -8.39
C ASN A 159 2.40 16.18 -7.84
N LEU A 160 1.53 15.96 -6.84
CA LEU A 160 0.81 17.05 -6.17
C LEU A 160 1.78 18.01 -5.47
N ARG A 161 2.88 17.51 -4.90
CA ARG A 161 3.96 18.35 -4.34
C ARG A 161 4.44 19.41 -5.33
N ASN A 162 4.68 19.01 -6.59
CA ASN A 162 5.23 19.87 -7.62
C ASN A 162 4.26 20.99 -8.07
N ARG A 163 2.96 20.90 -7.73
CA ARG A 163 1.96 21.93 -8.04
C ARG A 163 1.88 23.03 -6.97
N THR A 164 2.38 22.77 -5.77
CA THR A 164 2.37 23.72 -4.64
C THR A 164 3.61 24.63 -4.59
N VAL A 165 4.58 24.44 -5.50
CA VAL A 165 5.86 25.17 -5.54
C VAL A 165 5.91 26.22 -6.67
N ASN A 166 4.81 26.37 -7.43
CA ASN A 166 4.59 27.44 -8.39
C ASN A 166 3.43 28.32 -7.94
#